data_AF-M9R936-F1
#
_entry.id   AF-M9R936-F1
#
_cell.length_a   1.000
_cell.length_b   1.000
_cell.length_c   1.000
_cell.angle_alpha   90.00
_cell.angle_beta   90.00
_cell.angle_gamma   90.00
#
_symmetry.space_group_name_H-M   'P 1'
#
loop_
_entity.id
_entity.type
_entity.pdbx_description
1 polymer ?
#
loop_
_entity_poly.entity_id
_entity_poly.type
_entity_poly.pdbx_seq_one_letter_code
_entity_poly.pdbx_strand_id
1 'polypeptide(L)'
;MKFYKKLCRSSVQALFFFYVTGASAQTLPNGTFAQTSWGAMEFSCISSDLCFASYENGTAFLYFSSPNRDANFQGYWAEAESSEPCADNLQFPNIGTNAWGRVNLSFDNDGDTWTGVWGYCNAPLTMDLVGARSGTSQTQSTQTEIRAECKITEGREVLSGPCLFEASEDGSFYVVTDEIPGLSDVISSISVTILEQGIAEVRGLTRDGINSRWGPAQRSTTDSACWTGADFEICAY
;
A
#
# COMPACT_ATOMS: atom_id res chain seq x y z
N MET A 1 -47.03 -42.31 -60.85
CA MET A 1 -45.75 -41.74 -61.34
C MET A 1 -45.71 -40.26 -60.98
N LYS A 2 -45.00 -39.91 -59.88
CA LYS A 2 -44.45 -38.57 -59.58
C LYS A 2 -43.62 -38.69 -58.29
N PHE A 3 -42.31 -38.71 -58.48
CA PHE A 3 -41.27 -38.62 -57.45
C PHE A 3 -41.28 -37.24 -56.82
N TYR A 4 -41.11 -37.14 -55.50
CA TYR A 4 -40.37 -36.02 -54.90
C TYR A 4 -39.65 -36.47 -53.61
N LYS A 5 -38.31 -36.53 -53.73
CA LYS A 5 -37.35 -36.58 -52.62
C LYS A 5 -37.27 -35.19 -51.98
N LYS A 6 -37.18 -35.12 -50.65
CA LYS A 6 -36.58 -33.99 -49.91
C LYS A 6 -35.96 -34.57 -48.63
N LEU A 7 -34.67 -34.91 -48.66
CA LEU A 7 -33.52 -34.07 -48.29
C LEU A 7 -33.38 -33.88 -46.77
N CYS A 8 -32.40 -34.63 -46.27
CA CYS A 8 -31.78 -34.64 -44.96
C CYS A 8 -31.36 -33.22 -44.51
N ARG A 9 -31.60 -32.88 -43.24
CA ARG A 9 -30.92 -31.78 -42.56
C ARG A 9 -30.20 -32.36 -41.35
N SER A 10 -28.92 -32.65 -41.53
CA SER A 10 -27.98 -32.85 -40.43
C SER A 10 -27.70 -31.51 -39.77
N SER A 11 -28.08 -31.38 -38.51
CA SER A 11 -27.72 -30.23 -37.68
C SER A 11 -26.27 -30.38 -37.23
N VAL A 12 -25.39 -29.54 -37.75
CA VAL A 12 -24.02 -29.38 -37.24
C VAL A 12 -24.09 -28.52 -35.97
N GLN A 13 -23.84 -29.12 -34.81
CA GLN A 13 -23.63 -28.38 -33.57
C GLN A 13 -22.22 -27.77 -33.59
N ALA A 14 -22.15 -26.45 -33.68
CA ALA A 14 -20.92 -25.70 -33.44
C ALA A 14 -20.69 -25.59 -31.92
N LEU A 15 -19.70 -26.31 -31.38
CA LEU A 15 -19.18 -26.06 -30.04
C LEU A 15 -18.41 -24.73 -30.06
N PHE A 16 -18.99 -23.69 -29.47
CA PHE A 16 -18.26 -22.49 -29.08
C PHE A 16 -17.42 -22.81 -27.85
N PHE A 17 -16.12 -23.00 -28.04
CA PHE A 17 -15.15 -22.91 -26.95
C PHE A 17 -15.10 -21.47 -26.48
N PHE A 18 -15.72 -21.18 -25.34
CA PHE A 18 -15.43 -19.97 -24.58
C PHE A 18 -14.02 -20.11 -24.03
N TYR A 19 -13.06 -19.46 -24.68
CA TYR A 19 -11.79 -19.13 -24.04
C TYR A 19 -12.11 -18.17 -22.90
N VAL A 20 -12.14 -18.68 -21.68
CA VAL A 20 -12.09 -17.85 -20.48
C VAL A 20 -10.71 -17.20 -20.51
N THR A 21 -10.62 -15.96 -20.96
CA THR A 21 -9.47 -15.11 -20.69
C THR A 21 -9.45 -14.91 -19.19
N GLY A 22 -8.59 -15.66 -18.48
CA GLY A 22 -8.33 -15.38 -17.08
C GLY A 22 -7.76 -13.97 -17.00
N ALA A 23 -8.44 -13.07 -16.28
CA ALA A 23 -7.84 -11.83 -15.86
C ALA A 23 -6.71 -12.19 -14.90
N SER A 24 -5.46 -12.09 -15.35
CA SER A 24 -4.30 -12.15 -14.46
C SER A 24 -4.33 -10.87 -13.61
N ALA A 25 -4.59 -11.03 -12.31
CA ALA A 25 -4.42 -9.95 -11.35
C ALA A 25 -2.95 -9.54 -11.35
N GLN A 26 -2.67 -8.24 -11.52
CA GLN A 26 -1.32 -7.72 -11.41
C GLN A 26 -0.80 -8.01 -9.99
N THR A 27 0.38 -8.60 -9.89
CA THR A 27 1.05 -8.83 -8.61
C THR A 27 1.44 -7.48 -8.02
N LEU A 28 1.05 -7.24 -6.76
CA LEU A 28 1.50 -6.06 -6.04
C LEU A 28 3.03 -6.12 -5.92
N PRO A 29 3.75 -5.00 -6.14
CA PRO A 29 5.21 -4.98 -6.16
C PRO A 29 5.85 -5.04 -4.77
N ASN A 30 5.36 -5.91 -3.88
CA ASN A 30 5.84 -5.99 -2.49
C ASN A 30 7.21 -6.68 -2.41
N GLY A 31 8.07 -6.19 -1.52
CA GLY A 31 9.37 -6.77 -1.15
C GLY A 31 10.57 -5.96 -1.64
N THR A 32 11.73 -6.60 -1.56
CA THR A 32 13.04 -5.96 -1.75
C THR A 32 13.41 -5.75 -3.22
N PHE A 33 13.73 -4.50 -3.56
CA PHE A 33 14.42 -4.11 -4.79
C PHE A 33 15.85 -3.71 -4.45
N ALA A 34 16.78 -4.64 -4.64
CA ALA A 34 18.19 -4.44 -4.27
C ALA A 34 19.01 -3.73 -5.37
N GLN A 35 18.52 -3.69 -6.62
CA GLN A 35 19.21 -3.04 -7.73
C GLN A 35 18.51 -1.72 -8.07
N THR A 36 18.82 -0.66 -7.30
CA THR A 36 18.32 0.69 -7.57
C THR A 36 19.43 1.73 -7.42
N SER A 37 19.23 2.93 -7.97
CA SER A 37 20.18 4.05 -7.78
C SER A 37 20.11 4.69 -6.39
N TRP A 38 19.11 4.34 -5.56
CA TRP A 38 18.92 4.84 -4.20
C TRP A 38 19.27 3.79 -3.12
N GLY A 39 19.96 2.72 -3.53
CA GLY A 39 20.28 1.59 -2.66
C GLY A 39 19.15 0.55 -2.60
N ALA A 40 19.19 -0.33 -1.61
CA ALA A 40 18.10 -1.30 -1.43
C ALA A 40 16.83 -0.58 -0.99
N MET A 41 15.71 -0.92 -1.64
CA MET A 41 14.41 -0.36 -1.34
C MET A 41 13.44 -1.48 -0.97
N GLU A 42 12.68 -1.29 0.10
CA GLU A 42 11.64 -2.21 0.56
C GLU A 42 10.27 -1.65 0.20
N PHE A 43 9.57 -2.28 -0.73
CA PHE A 43 8.23 -1.87 -1.17
C PHE A 43 7.15 -2.62 -0.40
N SER A 44 6.12 -1.92 0.05
CA SER A 44 4.90 -2.49 0.62
C SER A 44 3.67 -1.77 0.05
N CYS A 45 2.91 -2.49 -0.77
CA CYS A 45 1.61 -2.09 -1.28
C CYS A 45 0.53 -2.69 -0.41
N ILE A 46 -0.25 -1.78 0.14
CA ILE A 46 -1.38 -2.05 1.02
C ILE A 46 -2.62 -2.41 0.19
N SER A 47 -2.72 -1.86 -1.02
CA SER A 47 -3.77 -2.20 -2.00
C SER A 47 -3.22 -2.09 -3.42
N SER A 48 -4.05 -2.40 -4.42
CA SER A 48 -3.70 -2.15 -5.84
C SER A 48 -3.41 -0.69 -6.15
N ASP A 49 -3.86 0.23 -5.28
CA ASP A 49 -3.89 1.65 -5.55
C ASP A 49 -2.97 2.42 -4.61
N LEU A 50 -2.36 1.79 -3.60
CA LEU A 50 -1.61 2.47 -2.56
C LEU A 50 -0.41 1.65 -2.10
N CYS A 51 0.75 2.29 -2.18
CA CYS A 51 2.03 1.69 -1.88
C CYS A 51 2.97 2.66 -1.18
N PHE A 52 3.89 2.05 -0.44
CA PHE A 52 4.94 2.71 0.32
C PHE A 52 6.24 2.02 -0.04
N ALA A 53 7.34 2.76 0.02
CA ALA A 53 8.64 2.12 0.09
C ALA A 53 9.52 2.83 1.11
N SER A 54 10.48 2.09 1.65
CA SER A 54 11.54 2.67 2.45
C SER A 54 12.89 2.38 1.83
N TYR A 55 13.83 3.30 2.00
CA TYR A 55 15.21 3.19 1.54
C TYR A 55 16.15 3.85 2.56
N GLU A 56 17.46 3.76 2.32
CA GLU A 56 18.48 4.18 3.30
C GLU A 56 18.26 3.60 4.69
N ASN A 57 18.03 2.28 4.76
CA ASN A 57 17.74 1.54 5.99
C ASN A 57 16.54 2.10 6.78
N GLY A 58 15.50 2.54 6.07
CA GLY A 58 14.25 2.99 6.70
C GLY A 58 14.26 4.44 7.16
N THR A 59 15.24 5.25 6.73
CA THR A 59 15.30 6.68 7.08
C THR A 59 14.72 7.59 6.00
N ALA A 60 14.50 7.04 4.80
CA ALA A 60 13.91 7.72 3.66
C ALA A 60 12.73 6.92 3.10
N PHE A 61 11.75 7.62 2.53
CA PHE A 61 10.44 7.05 2.23
C PHE A 61 9.90 7.46 0.87
N LEU A 62 9.16 6.53 0.26
CA LEU A 62 8.29 6.78 -0.88
C LEU A 62 6.83 6.56 -0.46
N TYR A 63 5.96 7.44 -0.94
CA TYR A 63 4.51 7.40 -0.74
C TYR A 63 3.84 7.55 -2.10
N PHE A 64 3.20 6.51 -2.64
CA PHE A 64 2.69 6.55 -4.01
C PHE A 64 1.40 5.75 -4.18
N SER A 65 0.59 6.20 -5.14
CA SER A 65 -0.73 5.65 -5.41
C SER A 65 -0.97 5.49 -6.90
N SER A 66 -1.77 4.50 -7.29
CA SER A 66 -2.26 4.29 -8.64
C SER A 66 -3.77 4.58 -8.68
N PRO A 67 -4.17 5.85 -8.88
CA PRO A 67 -5.58 6.21 -8.85
C PRO A 67 -6.41 5.57 -9.98
N ASN A 68 -5.74 5.15 -11.06
CA ASN A 68 -6.39 4.48 -12.19
C ASN A 68 -6.32 2.94 -12.10
N ARG A 69 -5.74 2.41 -11.03
CA ARG A 69 -5.46 0.96 -10.86
C ARG A 69 -4.67 0.38 -12.04
N ASP A 70 -3.79 1.18 -12.62
CA ASP A 70 -2.84 0.76 -13.63
C ASP A 70 -1.46 0.57 -13.00
N ALA A 71 -0.51 0.08 -13.80
CA ALA A 71 0.86 -0.10 -13.35
C ALA A 71 1.60 1.22 -13.05
N ASN A 72 0.94 2.38 -13.19
CA ASN A 72 1.54 3.70 -13.01
C ASN A 72 1.16 4.30 -11.66
N PHE A 73 2.17 4.56 -10.85
CA PHE A 73 2.01 5.09 -9.52
C PHE A 73 2.60 6.49 -9.44
N GLN A 74 1.86 7.41 -8.83
CA GLN A 74 2.28 8.79 -8.62
C GLN A 74 2.33 9.10 -7.14
N GLY A 75 3.30 9.90 -6.73
CA GLY A 75 3.49 10.18 -5.32
C GLY A 75 4.66 11.09 -5.00
N TYR A 76 5.23 10.86 -3.82
CA TYR A 76 6.29 11.65 -3.24
C TYR A 76 7.43 10.78 -2.72
N TRP A 77 8.65 11.31 -2.79
CA TRP A 77 9.77 10.86 -1.97
C TRP A 77 9.97 11.88 -0.83
N ALA A 78 10.47 11.41 0.31
CA ALA A 78 10.71 12.22 1.49
C ALA A 78 11.90 11.71 2.30
N GLU A 79 12.81 12.60 2.65
CA GLU A 79 14.07 12.33 3.36
C GLU A 79 14.23 13.28 4.56
N ALA A 80 15.13 12.97 5.49
CA ALA A 80 15.40 13.87 6.62
C ALA A 80 16.05 15.19 6.19
N GLU A 81 16.94 15.13 5.20
CA GLU A 81 17.66 16.28 4.67
C GLU A 81 17.88 16.12 3.16
N SER A 82 18.08 17.23 2.45
CA SER A 82 18.39 17.21 1.02
C SER A 82 19.36 18.34 0.71
N SER A 83 20.19 18.16 -0.33
CA SER A 83 20.99 19.24 -0.90
C SER A 83 20.13 20.33 -1.56
N GLU A 84 18.88 20.00 -1.91
CA GLU A 84 17.92 20.93 -2.52
C GLU A 84 16.61 20.96 -1.71
N PRO A 85 16.64 21.57 -0.50
CA PRO A 85 15.44 21.64 0.34
C PRO A 85 14.37 22.52 -0.32
N CYS A 86 13.12 22.07 -0.19
CA CYS A 86 11.95 22.80 -0.63
C CYS A 86 11.65 24.01 0.26
N ALA A 87 10.94 24.98 -0.33
CA ALA A 87 10.42 26.12 0.43
C ALA A 87 9.37 25.69 1.46
N ASP A 88 8.58 24.68 1.11
CA ASP A 88 7.51 24.15 1.95
C ASP A 88 8.00 22.93 2.74
N ASN A 89 7.61 22.89 4.02
CA ASN A 89 7.76 21.70 4.85
C ASN A 89 6.48 20.86 4.75
N LEU A 90 6.59 19.61 4.28
CA LEU A 90 5.46 18.70 4.17
C LEU A 90 5.49 17.64 5.25
N GLN A 91 4.30 17.20 5.67
CA GLN A 91 4.11 16.18 6.68
C GLN A 91 3.73 14.84 6.03
N PHE A 92 4.59 13.86 6.14
CA PHE A 92 4.39 12.48 5.71
C PHE A 92 4.22 11.54 6.93
N PRO A 93 3.70 10.30 6.76
CA PRO A 93 3.55 9.32 7.83
C PRO A 93 4.73 9.17 8.77
N ASN A 94 5.93 9.03 8.22
CA ASN A 94 7.10 8.75 9.04
C ASN A 94 7.94 10.00 9.28
N ILE A 95 7.73 11.07 8.50
CA ILE A 95 8.64 12.21 8.50
C ILE A 95 7.95 13.54 8.15
N GLY A 96 8.27 14.59 8.91
CA GLY A 96 7.97 15.97 8.52
C GLY A 96 9.25 16.60 8.00
N THR A 97 9.28 17.01 6.74
CA THR A 97 10.51 17.45 6.08
C THR A 97 10.26 18.45 4.95
N ASN A 98 11.24 19.32 4.73
CA ASN A 98 11.33 20.11 3.50
C ASN A 98 12.21 19.42 2.43
N ALA A 99 12.80 18.27 2.73
CA ALA A 99 13.49 17.42 1.78
C ALA A 99 12.50 16.42 1.18
N TRP A 100 11.76 16.87 0.16
CA TRP A 100 10.78 16.06 -0.52
C TRP A 100 10.72 16.39 -2.01
N GLY A 101 10.06 15.53 -2.76
CA GLY A 101 9.73 15.82 -4.14
C GLY A 101 8.75 14.82 -4.72
N ARG A 102 8.46 14.96 -6.00
CA ARG A 102 7.46 14.14 -6.69
C ARG A 102 8.13 12.97 -7.39
N VAL A 103 7.42 11.85 -7.48
CA VAL A 103 7.84 10.64 -8.19
C VAL A 103 6.69 10.08 -9.02
N ASN A 104 7.03 9.47 -10.15
CA ASN A 104 6.15 8.66 -10.96
C ASN A 104 6.87 7.34 -11.27
N LEU A 105 6.27 6.21 -10.93
CA LEU A 105 6.80 4.87 -11.11
C LEU A 105 5.88 4.06 -12.02
N SER A 106 6.46 3.16 -12.81
CA SER A 106 5.74 2.22 -13.66
C SER A 106 6.35 0.83 -13.47
N PHE A 107 5.55 -0.10 -12.96
CA PHE A 107 5.98 -1.48 -12.72
C PHE A 107 5.72 -2.35 -13.95
N ASP A 108 6.54 -3.37 -14.16
CA ASP A 108 6.20 -4.43 -15.11
C ASP A 108 5.02 -5.27 -14.61
N ASN A 109 4.53 -6.15 -15.49
CA ASN A 109 3.39 -7.02 -15.18
C ASN A 109 3.68 -8.00 -14.04
N ASP A 110 4.95 -8.35 -13.84
CA ASP A 110 5.39 -9.32 -12.85
C ASP A 110 5.66 -8.68 -11.48
N GLY A 111 5.79 -7.34 -11.42
CA GLY A 111 6.12 -6.60 -10.21
C GLY A 111 7.58 -6.77 -9.78
N ASP A 112 8.46 -7.11 -10.73
CA ASP A 112 9.87 -7.46 -10.49
C ASP A 112 10.83 -6.37 -10.95
N THR A 113 10.39 -5.54 -11.90
CA THR A 113 11.13 -4.36 -12.33
C THR A 113 10.22 -3.15 -12.41
N TRP A 114 10.81 -1.98 -12.28
CA TRP A 114 10.11 -0.72 -12.47
C TRP A 114 11.03 0.34 -13.06
N THR A 115 10.38 1.28 -13.75
CA THR A 115 11.00 2.49 -14.27
C THR A 115 10.24 3.68 -13.72
N GLY A 116 10.88 4.83 -13.62
CA GLY A 116 10.25 6.00 -13.07
C GLY A 116 11.04 7.27 -13.31
N VAL A 117 10.41 8.37 -12.95
CA VAL A 117 11.01 9.70 -12.97
C VAL A 117 10.67 10.43 -11.68
N TRP A 118 11.61 11.24 -11.19
CA TRP A 118 11.45 12.03 -9.99
C TRP A 118 11.97 13.45 -10.18
N GLY A 119 11.61 14.33 -9.25
CA GLY A 119 12.01 15.73 -9.21
C GLY A 119 11.94 16.28 -7.79
N TYR A 120 12.69 17.36 -7.52
CA TYR A 120 12.61 18.08 -6.24
C TYR A 120 11.33 18.92 -6.16
N CYS A 121 10.69 18.90 -5.00
CA CYS A 121 9.53 19.73 -4.70
C CYS A 121 8.45 19.63 -5.81
N ASN A 122 8.06 20.77 -6.37
CA ASN A 122 7.13 20.88 -7.49
C ASN A 122 7.82 21.05 -8.87
N ALA A 123 9.14 20.83 -8.95
CA ALA A 123 9.86 20.91 -10.21
C ALA A 123 9.40 19.80 -11.18
N PRO A 124 9.61 19.98 -12.50
CA PRO A 124 9.37 18.92 -13.47
C PRO A 124 10.14 17.64 -13.14
N LEU A 125 9.52 16.48 -13.40
CA LEU A 125 10.16 15.17 -13.21
C LEU A 125 11.15 14.93 -14.34
N THR A 126 12.44 15.07 -14.07
CA THR A 126 13.51 14.99 -15.08
C THR A 126 14.59 13.98 -14.75
N MET A 127 14.59 13.45 -13.52
CA MET A 127 15.60 12.50 -13.07
C MET A 127 15.05 11.09 -13.19
N ASP A 128 15.79 10.24 -13.90
CA ASP A 128 15.40 8.85 -14.08
C ASP A 128 15.59 8.07 -12.78
N LEU A 129 14.72 7.09 -12.57
CA LEU A 129 14.79 6.15 -11.48
C LEU A 129 14.44 4.76 -11.99
N VAL A 130 15.26 3.76 -11.67
CA VAL A 130 15.04 2.38 -12.09
C VAL A 130 15.28 1.45 -10.92
N GLY A 131 14.50 0.37 -10.86
CA GLY A 131 14.67 -0.65 -9.86
C GLY A 131 14.40 -2.05 -10.40
N ALA A 132 15.16 -3.00 -9.89
CA ALA A 132 14.95 -4.42 -10.15
C ALA A 132 15.23 -5.25 -8.89
N ARG A 133 14.53 -6.39 -8.76
CA ARG A 133 14.85 -7.40 -7.76
C ARG A 133 16.17 -8.10 -8.10
N SER A 134 16.95 -8.45 -7.07
CA SER A 134 18.14 -9.28 -7.27
C SER A 134 17.77 -10.77 -7.34
N GLY A 135 17.51 -11.29 -8.54
CA GLY A 135 17.44 -12.73 -8.82
C GLY A 135 16.15 -13.44 -8.38
N THR A 136 15.82 -14.52 -9.09
CA THR A 136 14.59 -15.31 -9.01
C THR A 136 14.29 -15.87 -7.62
N SER A 137 13.56 -15.10 -6.84
CA SER A 137 12.46 -15.60 -6.03
C SER A 137 11.64 -14.39 -5.67
N GLN A 138 10.38 -14.40 -6.10
CA GLN A 138 9.35 -13.87 -5.24
C GLN A 138 9.66 -14.44 -3.85
N THR A 139 10.12 -13.61 -2.93
CA THR A 139 9.56 -13.74 -1.59
C THR A 139 8.13 -13.25 -1.77
N GLN A 140 7.31 -14.09 -2.42
CA GLN A 140 5.90 -14.17 -2.14
C GLN A 140 5.94 -14.27 -0.63
N SER A 141 5.56 -13.19 0.05
CA SER A 141 5.64 -13.13 1.48
C SER A 141 4.91 -14.37 1.97
N THR A 142 5.69 -15.33 2.44
CA THR A 142 5.22 -16.35 3.35
C THR A 142 5.04 -15.72 4.73
N GLN A 143 5.10 -14.39 4.84
CA GLN A 143 4.30 -13.66 5.81
C GLN A 143 2.85 -13.93 5.44
N THR A 144 2.29 -14.96 6.07
CA THR A 144 0.85 -15.11 6.19
C THR A 144 0.29 -13.75 6.53
N GLU A 145 -0.54 -13.20 5.64
CA GLU A 145 -1.36 -12.02 5.94
C GLU A 145 -1.98 -12.25 7.31
N ILE A 146 -1.49 -11.53 8.32
CA ILE A 146 -1.98 -11.72 9.68
C ILE A 146 -3.30 -11.00 9.71
N ARG A 147 -4.39 -11.76 9.58
CA ARG A 147 -5.73 -11.24 9.81
C ARG A 147 -5.95 -11.15 11.30
N ALA A 148 -6.22 -9.94 11.75
CA ALA A 148 -6.60 -9.62 13.12
C ALA A 148 -8.07 -9.19 13.14
N GLU A 149 -8.67 -9.24 14.33
CA GLU A 149 -9.90 -8.48 14.57
C GLU A 149 -9.50 -7.10 15.09
N CYS A 150 -9.90 -6.04 14.38
CA CYS A 150 -9.62 -4.68 14.78
C CYS A 150 -10.83 -4.03 15.44
N LYS A 151 -10.59 -3.26 16.50
CA LYS A 151 -11.59 -2.40 17.14
C LYS A 151 -11.04 -0.98 17.23
N ILE A 152 -11.65 -0.06 16.51
CA ILE A 152 -11.28 1.36 16.48
C ILE A 152 -12.39 2.15 17.16
N THR A 153 -12.03 2.87 18.22
CA THR A 153 -12.94 3.80 18.90
C THR A 153 -12.51 5.22 18.55
N GLU A 154 -13.44 6.04 18.08
CA GLU A 154 -13.24 7.48 17.89
C GLU A 154 -14.38 8.22 18.59
N GLY A 155 -14.05 8.94 19.68
CA GLY A 155 -15.03 9.57 20.55
C GLY A 155 -16.01 8.57 21.17
N ARG A 156 -17.22 8.46 20.61
CA ARG A 156 -18.28 7.55 21.05
C ARG A 156 -18.59 6.45 20.05
N GLU A 157 -18.02 6.51 18.86
CA GLU A 157 -18.24 5.54 17.81
C GLU A 157 -17.25 4.39 17.97
N VAL A 158 -17.74 3.16 17.85
CA VAL A 158 -16.91 1.95 17.91
C VAL A 158 -17.12 1.21 16.60
N LEU A 159 -16.05 1.12 15.83
CA LEU A 159 -15.99 0.46 14.53
C LEU A 159 -15.15 -0.79 14.69
N SER A 160 -15.61 -1.91 14.14
CA SER A 160 -14.92 -3.19 14.30
C SER A 160 -15.12 -4.10 13.09
N GLY A 161 -14.13 -4.92 12.85
CA GLY A 161 -14.15 -5.92 11.80
C GLY A 161 -12.75 -6.47 11.54
N PRO A 162 -12.64 -7.37 10.57
CA PRO A 162 -11.37 -7.89 10.13
C PRO A 162 -10.45 -6.76 9.66
N CYS A 163 -9.16 -6.93 9.90
CA CYS A 163 -8.13 -6.05 9.36
C CYS A 163 -6.91 -6.87 8.99
N LEU A 164 -6.16 -6.38 7.99
CA LEU A 164 -4.80 -6.86 7.76
C LEU A 164 -3.89 -6.17 8.77
N PHE A 165 -3.16 -6.96 9.54
CA PHE A 165 -2.21 -6.50 10.54
C PHE A 165 -0.78 -6.78 10.10
N GLU A 166 0.06 -5.75 10.17
CA GLU A 166 1.48 -5.87 9.85
C GLU A 166 2.33 -5.23 10.94
N ALA A 167 3.12 -6.05 11.62
CA ALA A 167 4.06 -5.61 12.63
C ALA A 167 5.46 -5.41 12.04
N SER A 168 6.14 -4.38 12.54
CA SER A 168 7.55 -4.10 12.36
C SER A 168 8.38 -4.73 13.50
N GLU A 169 9.68 -4.87 13.30
CA GLU A 169 10.58 -5.50 14.28
C GLU A 169 10.66 -4.76 15.63
N ASP A 170 10.43 -3.45 15.63
CA ASP A 170 10.39 -2.57 16.81
C ASP A 170 9.07 -2.67 17.59
N GLY A 171 8.11 -3.46 17.11
CA GLY A 171 6.78 -3.61 17.66
C GLY A 171 5.79 -2.54 17.19
N SER A 172 6.23 -1.55 16.40
CA SER A 172 5.33 -0.70 15.64
C SER A 172 4.50 -1.56 14.69
N PHE A 173 3.32 -1.08 14.31
CA PHE A 173 2.47 -1.82 13.39
C PHE A 173 1.56 -0.90 12.60
N TYR A 174 0.95 -1.44 11.56
CA TYR A 174 -0.19 -0.81 10.92
C TYR A 174 -1.31 -1.82 10.71
N VAL A 175 -2.52 -1.30 10.58
CA VAL A 175 -3.73 -2.05 10.27
C VAL A 175 -4.40 -1.47 9.03
N VAL A 176 -4.86 -2.35 8.14
CA VAL A 176 -5.64 -1.98 6.96
C VAL A 176 -7.12 -2.14 7.27
N THR A 177 -7.89 -1.11 6.97
CA THR A 177 -9.27 -0.97 7.48
C THR A 177 -10.34 -1.25 6.43
N ASP A 178 -9.96 -1.84 5.29
CA ASP A 178 -10.84 -2.17 4.15
C ASP A 178 -12.07 -3.02 4.53
N GLU A 179 -11.94 -3.84 5.57
CA GLU A 179 -13.00 -4.76 6.02
C GLU A 179 -13.70 -4.29 7.30
N ILE A 180 -13.44 -3.06 7.76
CA ILE A 180 -14.09 -2.47 8.93
C ILE A 180 -15.21 -1.53 8.46
N PRO A 181 -16.49 -1.91 8.62
CA PRO A 181 -17.61 -1.10 8.15
C PRO A 181 -17.62 0.31 8.77
N GLY A 182 -17.92 1.33 7.97
CA GLY A 182 -17.93 2.73 8.38
C GLY A 182 -16.54 3.38 8.41
N LEU A 183 -15.50 2.62 8.73
CA LEU A 183 -14.11 3.10 8.69
C LEU A 183 -13.50 2.97 7.29
N SER A 184 -13.84 1.88 6.58
CA SER A 184 -13.33 1.52 5.25
C SER A 184 -13.53 2.62 4.20
N ASP A 185 -14.56 3.44 4.35
CA ASP A 185 -14.93 4.48 3.39
C ASP A 185 -14.08 5.75 3.54
N VAL A 186 -13.44 5.93 4.70
CA VAL A 186 -12.74 7.18 5.05
C VAL A 186 -11.26 6.92 5.25
N ILE A 187 -10.91 5.85 5.95
CA ILE A 187 -9.55 5.51 6.35
C ILE A 187 -9.14 4.24 5.62
N SER A 188 -7.95 4.28 5.02
CA SER A 188 -7.32 3.15 4.34
C SER A 188 -6.47 2.34 5.31
N SER A 189 -5.71 3.02 6.17
CA SER A 189 -4.88 2.36 7.18
C SER A 189 -4.67 3.24 8.40
N ILE A 190 -4.34 2.58 9.51
CA ILE A 190 -3.92 3.23 10.76
C ILE A 190 -2.54 2.68 11.12
N SER A 191 -1.60 3.58 11.36
CA SER A 191 -0.25 3.26 11.81
C SER A 191 -0.08 3.61 13.29
N VAL A 192 0.58 2.73 14.02
CA VAL A 192 0.96 2.88 15.42
C VAL A 192 2.47 2.73 15.51
N THR A 193 3.16 3.85 15.66
CA THR A 193 4.63 3.91 15.74
C THR A 193 5.06 3.96 17.20
N ILE A 194 5.73 2.92 17.68
CA ILE A 194 6.26 2.89 19.05
C ILE A 194 7.43 3.88 19.15
N LEU A 195 7.29 4.86 20.05
CA LEU A 195 8.33 5.85 20.32
C LEU A 195 9.26 5.38 21.45
N GLU A 196 8.67 4.77 22.47
CA GLU A 196 9.36 4.16 23.61
C GLU A 196 8.44 3.13 24.29
N GLN A 197 8.91 2.48 25.35
CA GLN A 197 8.17 1.39 25.98
C GLN A 197 6.78 1.83 26.45
N GLY A 198 5.75 1.32 25.76
CA GLY A 198 4.34 1.59 26.08
C GLY A 198 3.82 2.94 25.58
N ILE A 199 4.60 3.70 24.80
CA ILE A 199 4.20 4.98 24.22
C ILE A 199 4.36 4.92 22.70
N ALA A 200 3.33 5.31 21.98
CA ALA A 200 3.30 5.33 20.52
C ALA A 200 2.73 6.64 19.99
N GLU A 201 2.97 6.91 18.71
CA GLU A 201 2.29 7.93 17.92
C GLU A 201 1.35 7.23 16.94
N VAL A 202 0.09 7.68 16.88
CA VAL A 202 -0.93 7.09 16.00
C VAL A 202 -1.29 8.05 14.89
N ARG A 203 -1.34 7.52 13.67
CA ARG A 203 -1.73 8.27 12.47
C ARG A 203 -2.64 7.43 11.59
N GLY A 204 -3.68 8.07 11.06
CA GLY A 204 -4.56 7.49 10.05
C GLY A 204 -4.24 8.03 8.66
N LEU A 205 -4.29 7.17 7.66
CA LEU A 205 -4.24 7.56 6.26
C LEU A 205 -5.64 7.47 5.67
N THR A 206 -6.13 8.56 5.10
CA THR A 206 -7.44 8.55 4.43
C THR A 206 -7.35 7.87 3.06
N ARG A 207 -8.51 7.55 2.48
CA ARG A 207 -8.60 7.07 1.09
C ARG A 207 -8.12 8.10 0.06
N ASP A 208 -8.18 9.38 0.40
CA ASP A 208 -7.67 10.47 -0.43
C ASP A 208 -6.15 10.66 -0.31
N GLY A 209 -5.46 9.77 0.42
CA GLY A 209 -4.02 9.87 0.69
C GLY A 209 -3.65 10.97 1.69
N ILE A 210 -4.63 11.52 2.40
CA ILE A 210 -4.40 12.56 3.42
C ILE A 210 -3.97 11.86 4.71
N ASN A 211 -2.82 12.24 5.24
CA ASN A 211 -2.37 11.76 6.53
C ASN A 211 -2.93 12.62 7.66
N SER A 212 -3.71 11.98 8.54
CA SER A 212 -4.24 12.58 9.75
C SER A 212 -3.45 12.11 10.96
N ARG A 213 -2.79 13.04 11.65
CA ARG A 213 -2.16 12.79 12.94
C ARG A 213 -3.24 12.72 14.01
N TRP A 214 -3.43 11.54 14.60
CA TRP A 214 -4.37 11.35 15.71
C TRP A 214 -3.72 11.72 17.04
N GLY A 215 -2.44 11.40 17.20
CA GLY A 215 -1.61 11.86 18.31
C GLY A 215 -1.00 10.72 19.12
N PRO A 216 -0.45 11.03 20.31
CA PRO A 216 0.19 10.04 21.15
C PRO A 216 -0.83 9.07 21.75
N ALA A 217 -0.45 7.81 21.88
CA ALA A 217 -1.22 6.77 22.53
C ALA A 217 -0.37 6.01 23.54
N GLN A 218 -1.00 5.56 24.61
CA GLN A 218 -0.38 4.70 25.60
C GLN A 218 -0.92 3.28 25.47
N ARG A 219 -0.03 2.29 25.57
CA ARG A 219 -0.44 0.89 25.54
C ARG A 219 -1.29 0.60 26.77
N SER A 220 -2.47 0.01 26.57
CA SER A 220 -3.38 -0.30 27.67
C SER A 220 -2.77 -1.35 28.60
N THR A 221 -2.91 -1.12 29.90
CA THR A 221 -2.46 -2.04 30.95
C THR A 221 -3.44 -3.17 31.22
N THR A 222 -4.69 -3.03 30.75
CA THR A 222 -5.76 -4.02 30.93
C THR A 222 -5.97 -4.89 29.70
N ASP A 223 -5.72 -4.33 28.51
CA ASP A 223 -5.78 -5.05 27.24
C ASP A 223 -4.58 -4.69 26.37
N SER A 224 -3.62 -5.60 26.28
CA SER A 224 -2.34 -5.35 25.61
C SER A 224 -2.46 -5.24 24.08
N ALA A 225 -3.61 -5.62 23.51
CA ALA A 225 -3.93 -5.40 22.10
C ALA A 225 -4.25 -3.93 21.80
N CYS A 226 -4.58 -3.15 22.83
CA CYS A 226 -5.11 -1.79 22.68
C CYS A 226 -4.07 -0.70 22.97
N TRP A 227 -4.18 0.38 22.20
CA TRP A 227 -3.47 1.64 22.36
C TRP A 227 -4.48 2.77 22.50
N THR A 228 -4.42 3.49 23.62
CA THR A 228 -5.41 4.49 23.99
C THR A 228 -4.82 5.89 23.86
N GLY A 229 -5.45 6.72 23.03
CA GLY A 229 -5.15 8.14 22.87
C GLY A 229 -6.08 9.02 23.71
N ALA A 230 -6.09 10.33 23.40
CA ALA A 230 -6.92 11.31 24.12
C ALA A 230 -8.42 11.13 23.83
N ASP A 231 -8.76 10.82 22.58
CA ASP A 231 -10.11 10.72 22.05
C ASP A 231 -10.33 9.49 21.16
N PHE A 232 -9.35 8.58 21.12
CA PHE A 232 -9.42 7.36 20.33
C PHE A 232 -8.84 6.15 21.07
N GLU A 233 -9.17 4.95 20.58
CA GLU A 233 -8.54 3.69 20.98
C GLU A 233 -8.40 2.77 19.75
N ILE A 234 -7.21 2.18 19.58
CA ILE A 234 -6.91 1.22 18.52
C ILE A 234 -6.59 -0.13 19.15
N CYS A 235 -7.37 -1.17 18.84
CA CYS A 235 -7.07 -2.54 19.24
C CYS A 235 -6.91 -3.45 18.03
N ALA A 236 -5.93 -4.35 18.07
CA ALA A 236 -5.74 -5.41 17.07
C ALA A 236 -5.51 -6.76 17.79
N TYR A 237 -6.44 -7.71 17.62
CA TYR A 237 -6.51 -9.01 18.32
C TYR A 237 -6.07 -10.19 17.48
#